data_AF-A0A645JI56-F1
#
_entry.id   AF-A0A645JI56-F1
#
_cell.length_a   1.000
_cell.length_b   1.000
_cell.length_c   1.000
_cell.angle_alpha   90.00
_cell.angle_beta   90.00
_cell.angle_gamma   90.00
#
_symmetry.space_group_name_H-M   'P 1'
#
loop_
_entity.id
_entity.type
_entity.pdbx_description
1 polymer ?
#
loop_
_entity_poly.entity_id
_entity_poly.type
_entity_poly.pdbx_seq_one_letter_code
_entity_poly.pdbx_strand_id
1 'polypeptide(L)'
;MANKKAPRRTAERILQSSLALFNRFGEPGVSTNAIAADLGISPGNLYYHFPAKDDLINALFAQYEQALQPVLQAADGVTNVEDA
;
A
#
# COMPACT_ATOMS: atom_id res chain seq x y z
N MET A 1 -8.15 -22.67 14.73
CA MET A 1 -8.50 -21.45 15.50
C MET A 1 -8.41 -20.27 14.55
N ALA A 2 -9.53 -19.62 14.22
CA ALA A 2 -9.52 -18.52 13.27
C ALA A 2 -8.87 -17.28 13.92
N ASN A 3 -7.73 -16.85 13.37
CA ASN A 3 -7.04 -15.64 13.82
C ASN A 3 -7.86 -14.42 13.39
N LYS A 4 -8.69 -13.90 14.30
CA LYS A 4 -9.48 -12.68 14.07
C LYS A 4 -8.51 -11.49 14.11
N LYS A 5 -7.93 -11.13 12.95
CA LYS A 5 -7.13 -9.91 12.81
C LYS A 5 -7.92 -8.74 13.40
N ALA A 6 -7.27 -7.96 14.26
CA ALA A 6 -7.84 -6.73 14.82
C ALA A 6 -8.42 -5.86 13.69
N PRO A 7 -9.51 -5.11 13.92
CA PRO A 7 -10.09 -4.26 12.89
C PRO A 7 -9.01 -3.31 12.35
N ARG A 8 -8.79 -3.35 11.03
CA ARG A 8 -7.83 -2.48 10.35
C ARG A 8 -8.21 -1.02 10.59
N ARG A 9 -7.22 -0.15 10.79
CA ARG A 9 -7.46 1.29 10.86
C ARG A 9 -8.00 1.78 9.51
N THR A 10 -8.87 2.79 9.50
CA THR A 10 -9.48 3.32 8.26
C THR A 10 -8.43 3.69 7.21
N ALA A 11 -7.30 4.29 7.63
CA ALA A 11 -6.17 4.57 6.75
C ALA A 11 -5.59 3.33 6.05
N GLU A 12 -5.47 2.18 6.74
CA GLU A 12 -4.99 0.93 6.13
C GLU A 12 -5.98 0.39 5.10
N ARG A 13 -7.29 0.51 5.37
CA ARG A 13 -8.33 0.13 4.40
C ARG A 13 -8.27 1.00 3.15
N ILE A 14 -8.02 2.30 3.32
CA ILE A 14 -7.81 3.23 2.21
C ILE A 14 -6.62 2.78 1.36
N LEU A 15 -5.45 2.55 1.97
CA LEU A 15 -4.26 2.11 1.23
C LEU A 15 -4.46 0.78 0.51
N GLN A 16 -5.17 -0.18 1.10
CA GLN A 16 -5.45 -1.46 0.46
C GLN A 16 -6.34 -1.34 -0.78
N SER A 17 -7.42 -0.55 -0.69
CA SER A 17 -8.29 -0.30 -1.85
C SER A 17 -7.55 0.49 -2.92
N SER A 18 -6.79 1.54 -2.54
CA SER A 18 -5.94 2.30 -3.46
C SER A 18 -4.97 1.40 -4.22
N LEU A 19 -4.22 0.55 -3.52
CA LEU A 19 -3.27 -0.38 -4.14
C LEU A 19 -3.97 -1.34 -5.12
N ALA A 20 -5.11 -1.91 -4.72
CA ALA A 20 -5.86 -2.83 -5.58
C ALA A 20 -6.36 -2.14 -6.86
N LEU A 21 -6.89 -0.92 -6.74
CA LEU A 21 -7.38 -0.14 -7.88
C LEU A 21 -6.23 0.34 -8.77
N PHE A 22 -5.14 0.84 -8.21
CA PHE A 22 -3.95 1.25 -8.96
C PHE A 22 -3.32 0.07 -9.73
N ASN A 23 -3.22 -1.10 -9.11
CA ASN A 23 -2.71 -2.30 -9.79
C ASN A 23 -3.63 -2.77 -10.93
N ARG A 24 -4.94 -2.56 -10.80
CA ARG A 24 -5.93 -3.01 -11.79
C ARG A 24 -6.08 -2.05 -12.96
N PHE A 25 -6.03 -0.75 -12.72
CA PHE A 25 -6.41 0.28 -13.70
C PHE A 25 -5.29 1.28 -14.02
N GLY A 26 -4.15 1.19 -13.33
CA GLY A 26 -3.12 2.22 -13.34
C GLY A 26 -3.49 3.42 -12.48
N GLU A 27 -2.51 3.99 -11.81
CA GLU A 27 -2.67 5.18 -10.97
C GLU A 27 -3.35 6.36 -11.69
N PRO A 28 -3.02 6.69 -12.96
CA PRO A 28 -3.66 7.84 -13.64
C PRO A 28 -5.16 7.64 -13.86
N GLY A 29 -5.61 6.38 -13.95
CA GLY A 29 -7.01 6.01 -14.17
C GLY A 29 -7.87 5.98 -12.90
N VAL A 30 -7.29 6.21 -11.72
CA VAL A 30 -7.98 6.09 -10.43
C VAL A 30 -7.97 7.42 -9.68
N SER A 31 -9.16 7.89 -9.31
CA SER A 31 -9.33 9.08 -8.49
C SER A 31 -9.54 8.72 -7.02
N THR A 32 -9.26 9.67 -6.10
CA THR A 32 -9.57 9.55 -4.67
C THR A 32 -11.08 9.33 -4.44
N ASN A 33 -11.94 9.95 -5.25
CA ASN A 33 -13.38 9.72 -5.18
C ASN A 33 -13.77 8.28 -5.55
N ALA A 34 -13.11 7.68 -6.54
CA ALA A 34 -13.34 6.27 -6.90
C ALA A 34 -12.92 5.33 -5.76
N ILE A 35 -11.80 5.62 -5.08
CA ILE A 35 -11.35 4.86 -3.90
C ILE A 35 -12.34 5.01 -2.74
N ALA A 36 -12.82 6.23 -2.46
CA ALA A 36 -13.82 6.46 -1.41
C ALA A 36 -15.13 5.71 -1.71
N ALA A 37 -15.57 5.72 -2.97
CA ALA A 37 -16.75 4.99 -3.41
C ALA A 37 -16.59 3.47 -3.28
N ASP A 38 -15.45 2.90 -3.66
CA ASP A 38 -15.14 1.46 -3.48
C ASP A 38 -15.21 1.03 -2.01
N LEU A 39 -14.79 1.90 -1.10
CA LEU A 39 -14.81 1.65 0.35
C LEU A 39 -16.14 1.96 1.04
N GLY A 40 -17.09 2.59 0.33
CA GLY A 40 -18.33 3.07 0.91
C GLY A 40 -18.14 4.16 1.98
N ILE A 41 -17.11 5.00 1.85
CA ILE A 41 -16.84 6.12 2.76
C ILE A 41 -17.05 7.46 2.07
N SER A 42 -17.21 8.54 2.84
CA SER A 42 -17.27 9.88 2.27
C SER A 42 -15.89 10.31 1.73
N PRO A 43 -15.83 11.13 0.67
CA PRO A 43 -14.57 11.73 0.22
C PRO A 43 -13.85 12.48 1.34
N GLY A 44 -14.60 13.20 2.20
CA GLY A 44 -14.03 13.91 3.34
C GLY A 44 -13.33 12.98 4.35
N ASN A 45 -13.83 11.76 4.55
CA ASN A 45 -13.16 10.76 5.39
C ASN A 45 -11.82 10.33 4.78
N LEU A 46 -11.76 10.16 3.46
CA LEU A 46 -10.50 9.86 2.76
C LEU A 46 -9.54 11.03 2.85
N TYR A 47 -9.98 12.25 2.53
CA TYR A 47 -9.14 13.46 2.58
C TYR A 47 -8.64 13.79 3.99
N TYR A 48 -9.36 13.38 5.03
CA TYR A 48 -8.89 13.47 6.42
C TYR A 48 -7.63 12.62 6.66
N HIS A 49 -7.50 11.48 5.99
CA HIS A 49 -6.36 10.58 6.11
C HIS A 49 -5.27 10.86 5.07
N PHE A 50 -5.65 11.21 3.84
CA PHE A 50 -4.77 11.43 2.70
C PHE A 50 -5.24 12.66 1.91
N PRO A 51 -4.64 13.84 2.16
CA PRO A 51 -5.05 15.11 1.54
C PRO A 51 -4.97 15.12 0.01
N ALA A 52 -4.02 14.40 -0.57
CA ALA A 52 -3.82 14.27 -2.01
C ALA A 52 -3.61 12.81 -2.45
N LYS A 53 -3.75 12.56 -3.76
CA LYS A 53 -3.46 11.25 -4.35
C LYS A 53 -1.99 10.86 -4.17
N ASP A 54 -1.09 11.84 -4.22
CA ASP A 54 0.35 11.64 -3.99
C ASP A 54 0.66 11.12 -2.58
N ASP A 55 -0.13 11.50 -1.56
CA ASP A 55 0.05 10.97 -0.20
C ASP A 55 -0.24 9.47 -0.13
N LEU A 56 -1.21 8.97 -0.91
CA LEU A 56 -1.49 7.54 -1.03
C LEU A 56 -0.32 6.83 -1.71
N ILE A 57 0.20 7.39 -2.80
CA ILE A 57 1.33 6.82 -3.54
C ILE A 57 2.56 6.74 -2.63
N ASN A 58 2.89 7.83 -1.94
CA ASN A 58 4.05 7.88 -1.04
C ASN A 58 3.92 6.89 0.11
N ALA A 59 2.73 6.77 0.71
CA ALA A 59 2.49 5.80 1.77
C ALA A 59 2.59 4.34 1.28
N LEU A 60 2.08 4.05 0.08
CA LEU A 60 2.23 2.73 -0.54
C LEU A 60 3.69 2.43 -0.89
N PHE A 61 4.42 3.43 -1.40
CA PHE A 61 5.84 3.29 -1.72
C PHE A 61 6.67 3.02 -0.46
N ALA A 62 6.43 3.76 0.63
CA ALA A 62 7.08 3.51 1.91
C ALA A 62 6.80 2.09 2.46
N GLN A 63 5.56 1.58 2.30
CA GLN A 63 5.24 0.20 2.66
C GLN A 63 5.99 -0.82 1.79
N TYR A 64 6.13 -0.52 0.50
CA TYR A 64 6.89 -1.35 -0.42
C TYR A 64 8.38 -1.39 -0.08
N GLU A 65 9.00 -0.24 0.21
CA GLU A 65 10.40 -0.16 0.65
C GLU A 65 10.64 -0.97 1.92
N GLN A 66 9.75 -0.84 2.92
CA GLN A 66 9.82 -1.62 4.15
C GLN A 66 9.68 -3.14 3.90
N ALA A 67 8.82 -3.54 2.96
CA ALA A 67 8.65 -4.94 2.59
C ALA A 67 9.86 -5.49 1.80
N LEU A 68 10.55 -4.65 1.03
CA LEU A 68 11.76 -5.02 0.30
C LEU A 68 13.00 -5.12 1.19
N GLN A 69 13.10 -4.31 2.24
CA GLN A 69 14.28 -4.25 3.10
C GLN A 69 14.82 -5.62 3.56
N PRO A 70 14.01 -6.56 4.08
CA PRO A 70 14.52 -7.87 4.48
C PRO A 70 15.00 -8.73 3.30
N VAL A 71 14.43 -8.55 2.10
CA VAL A 71 14.83 -9.26 0.88
C VAL A 71 16.22 -8.80 0.43
N LEU A 72 16.45 -7.48 0.46
CA LEU A 72 17.75 -6.89 0.11
C LEU A 72 18.83 -7.29 1.12
N GLN A 73 18.52 -7.24 2.43
CA GLN A 73 19.46 -7.65 3.48
C GLN A 73 19.84 -9.14 3.39
N ALA A 74 18.93 -10.00 2.93
CA ALA A 74 19.24 -11.42 2.72
C ALA A 74 20.23 -11.64 1.56
N ALA A 75 20.25 -10.74 0.57
CA ALA A 75 21.16 -10.80 -0.56
C ALA A 75 22.57 -10.26 -0.22
N ASP A 76 22.70 -9.34 0.73
CA ASP A 76 23.99 -8.77 1.17
C ASP A 76 24.94 -9.82 1.81
N GLY A 77 24.43 -11.00 2.18
CA GLY A 77 25.24 -12.14 2.64
C GLY A 77 25.84 -13.00 1.53
N VAL A 78 25.50 -12.74 0.27
CA VAL A 78 26.03 -13.47 -0.90
C VAL A 78 27.25 -12.73 -1.46
N THR A 79 28.34 -12.78 -0.71
CA THR A 79 29.69 -12.43 -1.19
C THR A 79 30.46 -13.71 -1.47
N ASN A 80 30.21 -14.32 -2.65
CA ASN A 80 31.18 -15.07 -3.47
C ASN A 80 30.42 -16.00 -4.43
N VAL A 81 30.60 -15.77 -5.73
CA VAL A 81 30.13 -16.65 -6.82
C VAL A 81 31.18 -17.75 -7.13
N GLU A 82 32.27 -17.82 -6.35
CA GLU A 82 33.49 -18.58 -6.69
C GLU A 82 33.62 -19.96 -6.03
N ASP A 83 32.60 -20.48 -5.33
CA ASP A 83 32.64 -21.82 -4.68
C ASP A 83 31.77 -22.89 -5.39
N ALA A 84 31.60 -22.80 -6.72
CA ALA A 84 30.89 -23.82 -7.51
C ALA A 84 31.84 -24.64 -8.40
#